data_AF-A0A316D472-F1
#
_entry.id   AF-A0A316D472-F1
#
_cell.length_a   1.000
_cell.length_b   1.000
_cell.length_c   1.000
_cell.angle_alpha   90.00
_cell.angle_beta   90.00
_cell.angle_gamma   90.00
#
_symmetry.space_group_name_H-M   'P 1'
#
loop_
_entity.id
_entity.type
_entity.pdbx_description
1 polymer ?
#
loop_
_entity_poly.entity_id
_entity_poly.type
_entity_poly.pdbx_seq_one_letter_code
_entity_poly.pdbx_strand_id
1 'polypeptide(L)'
;MNEELKDITKIIVNEFSVRLMQNYDNTALLINACYVSANSYAELRGEKNISTTGGIPVKYRLSQKIEDDLETIFSRIDMVHAYKTTAIDKVIKDYFITTISIVDAFLEELYKLLIKFKDNQADEDKIVRRINSMWTNDNFRIYVLNSGLLKQDRGMLAKNYPISIWFDTYDEFRIIRNCVVHSGGQLTEKQRSKLAEIVERVPHRVSVCNLAIDWNEVILHPDFMYFIRMFTFDFLHYLGSCVVGNIE
;
A
#
# COMPACT_ATOMS: atom_id res chain seq x y z
N MET A 1 31.24 -0.18 3.08
CA MET A 1 30.23 0.80 2.63
C MET A 1 30.60 2.15 3.21
N ASN A 2 30.62 3.23 2.41
CA ASN A 2 30.97 4.57 2.87
C ASN A 2 30.00 5.05 3.97
N GLU A 3 30.51 5.67 5.02
CA GLU A 3 29.73 6.19 6.14
C GLU A 3 28.69 7.25 5.69
N GLU A 4 29.02 8.07 4.70
CA GLU A 4 28.09 9.04 4.12
C GLU A 4 26.86 8.36 3.50
N LEU A 5 27.07 7.29 2.72
CA LEU A 5 25.98 6.51 2.13
C LEU A 5 25.12 5.88 3.23
N LYS A 6 25.73 5.41 4.32
CA LYS A 6 24.99 4.84 5.45
C LYS A 6 24.11 5.88 6.11
N ASP A 7 24.63 7.06 6.41
CA ASP A 7 23.89 8.09 7.12
C ASP A 7 22.72 8.64 6.30
N ILE A 8 22.93 8.88 5.00
CA ILE A 8 21.84 9.29 4.12
C ILE A 8 20.79 8.18 4.02
N THR A 9 21.20 6.91 3.90
CA THR A 9 20.24 5.79 3.84
C THR A 9 19.42 5.69 5.13
N LYS A 10 20.02 5.91 6.31
CA LYS A 10 19.28 5.94 7.59
C LYS A 10 18.23 7.04 7.62
N ILE A 11 18.56 8.23 7.12
CA ILE A 11 17.62 9.36 7.06
C ILE A 11 16.40 8.98 6.20
N ILE A 12 16.65 8.45 4.99
CA ILE A 12 15.59 8.00 4.08
C ILE A 12 14.74 6.91 4.76
N VAL A 13 15.36 5.88 5.33
CA VAL A 13 14.63 4.78 6.01
C VAL A 13 13.74 5.31 7.14
N ASN A 14 14.24 6.24 7.96
CA ASN A 14 13.48 6.83 9.06
C ASN A 14 12.28 7.64 8.55
N GLU A 15 12.50 8.50 7.53
CA GLU A 15 11.44 9.30 6.94
C GLU A 15 10.30 8.41 6.42
N PHE A 16 10.63 7.39 5.64
CA PHE A 16 9.64 6.48 5.08
C PHE A 16 8.98 5.57 6.13
N SER A 17 9.70 5.18 7.19
CA SER A 17 9.11 4.46 8.33
C SER A 17 8.03 5.30 9.01
N VAL A 18 8.29 6.60 9.22
CA VAL A 18 7.32 7.53 9.80
C VAL A 18 6.09 7.68 8.90
N ARG A 19 6.28 7.83 7.59
CA ARG A 19 5.17 7.93 6.62
C ARG A 19 4.29 6.69 6.61
N LEU A 20 4.88 5.49 6.65
CA LEU A 20 4.13 4.23 6.73
C LEU A 20 3.37 4.10 8.05
N MET A 21 3.99 4.49 9.17
CA MET A 21 3.34 4.49 10.48
C MET A 21 2.13 5.43 10.50
N GLN A 22 2.29 6.66 10.02
CA GLN A 22 1.21 7.64 9.93
C GLN A 22 0.08 7.16 9.03
N ASN A 23 0.40 6.54 7.88
CA ASN A 23 -0.61 5.95 7.01
C ASN A 23 -1.43 4.90 7.75
N TYR A 24 -0.78 3.96 8.44
CA TYR A 24 -1.46 2.94 9.24
C TYR A 24 -2.34 3.54 10.33
N ASP A 25 -1.79 4.46 11.13
CA ASP A 25 -2.51 5.05 12.27
C ASP A 25 -3.74 5.84 11.80
N ASN A 26 -3.60 6.63 10.74
CA ASN A 26 -4.71 7.38 10.14
C ASN A 26 -5.80 6.45 9.60
N THR A 27 -5.42 5.37 8.90
CA THR A 27 -6.37 4.37 8.41
C THR A 27 -7.07 3.65 9.56
N ALA A 28 -6.34 3.26 10.61
CA ALA A 28 -6.92 2.61 11.78
C ALA A 28 -7.95 3.52 12.48
N LEU A 29 -7.66 4.82 12.60
CA LEU A 29 -8.62 5.80 13.13
C LEU A 29 -9.87 5.91 12.25
N LEU A 30 -9.73 5.90 10.92
CA LEU A 30 -10.88 5.94 10.00
C LEU A 30 -11.75 4.68 10.12
N ILE A 31 -11.14 3.50 10.23
CA ILE A 31 -11.88 2.24 10.46
C ILE A 31 -12.64 2.31 11.79
N ASN A 32 -11.99 2.78 12.86
CA ASN A 32 -12.64 2.96 14.16
C ASN A 32 -13.81 3.96 14.08
N ALA A 33 -13.64 5.08 13.37
CA ALA A 33 -14.71 6.05 13.15
C ALA A 33 -15.89 5.44 12.37
N CYS A 34 -15.63 4.56 11.40
CA CYS A 34 -16.69 3.82 10.70
C CYS A 34 -17.47 2.91 11.65
N TYR A 35 -16.79 2.17 12.52
CA TYR A 35 -17.47 1.32 13.52
C TYR A 35 -18.29 2.13 14.52
N VAL A 36 -17.77 3.25 15.03
CA VAL A 36 -18.50 4.16 15.92
C VAL A 36 -19.76 4.68 15.23
N SER A 37 -19.63 5.12 13.97
CA SER A 37 -20.76 5.62 13.18
C SER A 37 -21.81 4.53 12.97
N ALA A 38 -21.40 3.33 12.55
CA ALA A 38 -22.30 2.20 12.36
C ALA A 38 -23.06 1.83 13.64
N ASN A 39 -22.39 1.81 14.80
CA ASN A 39 -23.03 1.53 16.08
C ASN A 39 -24.03 2.63 16.46
N SER A 40 -23.64 3.90 16.30
CA SER A 40 -24.54 5.03 16.54
C SER A 40 -25.80 4.94 15.69
N TYR A 41 -25.69 4.58 14.42
CA TYR A 41 -26.86 4.38 13.56
C TYR A 41 -27.68 3.18 14.03
N ALA A 42 -27.06 2.03 14.34
CA ALA A 42 -27.76 0.83 14.80
C ALA A 42 -28.62 1.06 16.06
N GLU A 43 -28.16 1.93 16.97
CA GLU A 43 -28.84 2.26 18.22
C GLU A 43 -29.98 3.29 18.07
N LEU A 44 -30.14 3.91 16.90
CA LEU A 44 -31.25 4.84 16.66
C LEU A 44 -32.60 4.12 16.80
N ARG A 45 -33.46 4.68 17.66
CA ARG A 45 -34.85 4.24 17.85
C ARG A 45 -35.79 4.98 16.88
N GLY A 46 -36.70 4.23 16.26
CA GLY A 46 -37.67 4.71 15.26
C GLY A 46 -37.21 4.57 13.81
N GLU A 47 -38.16 4.59 12.86
CA GLU A 47 -37.87 4.69 11.42
C GLU A 47 -37.39 6.10 11.10
N LYS A 48 -36.11 6.37 11.35
CA LYS A 48 -35.49 7.63 10.95
C LYS A 48 -34.84 7.45 9.58
N ASN A 49 -35.48 8.07 8.59
CA ASN A 49 -34.96 8.30 7.26
C ASN A 49 -33.89 9.39 7.34
N ILE A 50 -32.67 9.09 6.88
CA ILE A 50 -31.56 10.04 6.91
C ILE A 50 -31.45 10.69 5.54
N SER A 51 -31.80 11.98 5.50
CA SER A 51 -31.71 12.83 4.31
C SER A 51 -30.27 13.25 4.04
N THR A 52 -29.81 13.10 2.80
CA THR A 52 -28.50 13.59 2.33
C THR A 52 -28.43 15.11 2.24
N THR A 53 -29.57 15.82 2.25
CA THR A 53 -29.66 17.29 2.16
C THR A 53 -30.18 17.93 3.45
N GLY A 54 -30.60 17.13 4.44
CA GLY A 54 -31.21 17.59 5.70
C GLY A 54 -30.35 18.57 6.50
N GLY A 55 -29.03 18.53 6.35
CA GLY A 55 -28.07 19.45 6.99
C GLY A 55 -27.79 20.75 6.23
N ILE A 56 -28.26 20.89 4.98
CA ILE A 56 -28.01 22.08 4.14
C ILE A 56 -29.04 23.16 4.51
N PRO A 57 -28.64 24.42 4.82
CA PRO A 57 -29.60 25.51 5.05
C PRO A 57 -30.50 25.74 3.83
N VAL A 58 -31.80 26.00 4.05
CA VAL A 58 -32.83 26.11 2.99
C VAL A 58 -32.45 27.08 1.85
N LYS A 59 -31.71 28.16 2.15
CA LYS A 59 -31.25 29.11 1.12
C LYS A 59 -30.20 28.56 0.13
N TYR A 60 -29.57 27.43 0.46
CA TYR A 60 -28.57 26.73 -0.36
C TYR A 60 -29.10 25.42 -0.92
N ARG A 61 -30.35 25.08 -0.60
CA ARG A 61 -31.05 23.93 -1.12
C ARG A 61 -31.46 24.15 -2.56
N LEU A 62 -31.50 23.06 -3.32
CA LEU A 62 -32.05 23.13 -4.68
C LEU A 62 -33.56 23.39 -4.59
N SER A 63 -34.21 23.72 -5.71
CA SER A 63 -35.67 23.84 -5.70
C SER A 63 -36.27 22.52 -5.22
N GLN A 64 -37.36 22.58 -4.45
CA GLN A 64 -37.91 21.43 -3.74
C GLN A 64 -38.22 20.24 -4.67
N LYS A 65 -38.66 20.52 -5.90
CA LYS A 65 -38.87 19.49 -6.93
C LYS A 65 -37.58 18.75 -7.31
N ILE A 66 -36.46 19.47 -7.40
CA ILE A 66 -35.14 18.87 -7.70
C ILE A 66 -34.58 18.16 -6.48
N GLU A 67 -34.86 18.64 -5.27
CA GLU A 67 -34.49 17.93 -4.04
C GLU A 67 -35.25 16.63 -3.89
N ASP A 68 -36.57 16.62 -4.07
CA ASP A 68 -37.39 15.41 -3.99
C ASP A 68 -36.94 14.35 -5.04
N ASP A 69 -36.46 14.80 -6.21
CA ASP A 69 -35.93 13.93 -7.27
C ASP A 69 -34.49 13.42 -6.99
N LEU A 70 -33.72 14.09 -6.11
CA LEU A 70 -32.31 13.76 -5.78
C LEU A 70 -32.11 13.23 -4.35
N GLU A 71 -33.11 13.36 -3.49
CA GLU A 71 -33.04 13.00 -2.08
C GLU A 71 -32.98 11.48 -1.96
N THR A 72 -31.77 10.98 -1.73
CA THR A 72 -31.59 9.58 -1.38
C THR A 72 -31.84 9.45 0.11
N ILE A 73 -32.96 8.83 0.45
CA ILE A 73 -33.30 8.52 1.83
C ILE A 73 -32.65 7.19 2.20
N PHE A 74 -31.70 7.24 3.13
CA PHE A 74 -31.10 6.03 3.67
C PHE A 74 -31.85 5.58 4.91
N SER A 75 -32.19 4.29 4.96
CA SER A 75 -32.65 3.67 6.19
C SER A 75 -31.48 3.51 7.15
N ARG A 76 -31.81 3.28 8.43
CA ARG A 76 -30.82 2.90 9.44
C ARG A 76 -29.98 1.71 9.00
N ILE A 77 -30.60 0.70 8.39
CA ILE A 77 -29.93 -0.54 7.96
C ILE A 77 -28.94 -0.22 6.83
N ASP A 78 -29.32 0.64 5.89
CA ASP A 78 -28.45 1.05 4.79
C ASP A 78 -27.22 1.80 5.30
N MET A 79 -27.38 2.66 6.31
CA MET A 79 -26.25 3.36 6.92
C MET A 79 -25.32 2.43 7.68
N VAL A 80 -25.87 1.48 8.45
CA VAL A 80 -25.07 0.45 9.12
C VAL A 80 -24.28 -0.37 8.11
N HIS A 81 -24.91 -0.77 7.00
CA HIS A 81 -24.23 -1.48 5.92
C HIS A 81 -23.13 -0.61 5.32
N ALA A 82 -23.44 0.60 4.87
CA ALA A 82 -22.49 1.52 4.25
C ALA A 82 -21.23 1.73 5.10
N TYR A 83 -21.36 1.91 6.42
CA TYR A 83 -20.20 2.08 7.30
C TYR A 83 -19.47 0.77 7.65
N LYS A 84 -20.15 -0.38 7.71
CA LYS A 84 -19.49 -1.67 8.04
C LYS A 84 -18.90 -2.39 6.83
N THR A 85 -19.32 -2.07 5.62
CA THR A 85 -18.88 -2.76 4.40
C THR A 85 -18.24 -1.78 3.44
N THR A 86 -19.03 -0.90 2.81
CA THR A 86 -18.58 -0.06 1.69
C THR A 86 -17.48 0.91 2.10
N ALA A 87 -17.63 1.59 3.24
CA ALA A 87 -16.63 2.54 3.74
C ALA A 87 -15.33 1.82 4.15
N ILE A 88 -15.44 0.69 4.85
CA ILE A 88 -14.28 -0.09 5.28
C ILE A 88 -13.51 -0.64 4.08
N ASP A 89 -14.19 -1.22 3.08
CA ASP A 89 -13.57 -1.71 1.84
C ASP A 89 -12.79 -0.59 1.13
N LYS A 90 -13.38 0.59 1.00
CA LYS A 90 -12.71 1.75 0.42
C LYS A 90 -11.48 2.18 1.23
N VAL A 91 -11.62 2.28 2.55
CA VAL A 91 -10.52 2.68 3.44
C VAL A 91 -9.34 1.69 3.37
N ILE A 92 -9.62 0.38 3.26
CA ILE A 92 -8.57 -0.65 3.12
C ILE A 92 -7.88 -0.55 1.76
N LYS A 93 -8.66 -0.37 0.67
CA LYS A 93 -8.10 -0.18 -0.68
C LYS A 93 -7.21 1.06 -0.74
N ASP A 94 -7.66 2.18 -0.17
CA ASP A 94 -6.89 3.43 -0.12
C ASP A 94 -5.60 3.26 0.69
N TYR A 95 -5.66 2.57 1.83
CA TYR A 95 -4.47 2.25 2.62
C TYR A 95 -3.46 1.40 1.85
N PHE A 96 -3.94 0.37 1.16
CA PHE A 96 -3.11 -0.51 0.35
C PHE A 96 -2.42 0.27 -0.78
N ILE A 97 -3.18 1.04 -1.56
CA ILE A 97 -2.65 1.87 -2.65
C ILE A 97 -1.60 2.83 -2.13
N THR A 98 -1.92 3.56 -1.07
CA THR A 98 -1.04 4.56 -0.46
C THR A 98 0.24 3.93 0.07
N THR A 99 0.14 2.76 0.72
CA THR A 99 1.31 2.03 1.24
C THR A 99 2.27 1.66 0.12
N ILE A 100 1.77 1.07 -0.98
CA ILE A 100 2.62 0.70 -2.11
C ILE A 100 3.21 1.93 -2.80
N SER A 101 2.46 3.04 -2.91
CA SER A 101 3.00 4.29 -3.43
C SER A 101 4.11 4.90 -2.56
N ILE A 102 4.00 4.78 -1.23
CA ILE A 102 5.06 5.20 -0.31
C ILE A 102 6.32 4.32 -0.53
N VAL A 103 6.16 3.01 -0.69
CA VAL A 103 7.29 2.10 -0.93
C VAL A 103 7.91 2.32 -2.33
N ASP A 104 7.11 2.58 -3.37
CA ASP A 104 7.63 2.92 -4.70
C ASP A 104 8.53 4.17 -4.62
N ALA A 105 8.04 5.24 -3.99
CA ALA A 105 8.81 6.48 -3.79
C ALA A 105 10.09 6.24 -2.94
N PHE A 106 10.01 5.38 -1.93
CA PHE A 106 11.17 4.99 -1.12
C PHE A 106 12.26 4.32 -1.96
N LEU A 107 11.86 3.33 -2.76
CA LEU A 107 12.78 2.56 -3.59
C LEU A 107 13.39 3.43 -4.71
N GLU A 108 12.63 4.39 -5.24
CA GLU A 108 13.13 5.38 -6.20
C GLU A 108 14.20 6.29 -5.59
N GLU A 109 13.99 6.81 -4.38
CA GLU A 109 15.00 7.59 -3.66
C GLU A 109 16.24 6.76 -3.30
N LEU A 110 16.04 5.50 -2.89
CA LEU A 110 17.15 4.57 -2.66
C LEU A 110 17.94 4.32 -3.94
N TYR A 111 17.25 4.11 -5.07
CA TYR A 111 17.90 3.88 -6.35
C TYR A 111 18.70 5.11 -6.80
N LYS A 112 18.10 6.30 -6.68
CA LYS A 112 18.74 7.59 -6.96
C LYS A 112 20.04 7.75 -6.17
N LEU A 113 19.99 7.48 -4.86
CA LEU A 113 21.15 7.54 -3.98
C LEU A 113 22.26 6.58 -4.44
N LEU A 114 21.90 5.33 -4.76
CA LEU A 114 22.88 4.34 -5.21
C LEU A 114 23.49 4.71 -6.57
N ILE A 115 22.72 5.29 -7.49
CA ILE A 115 23.24 5.79 -8.78
C ILE A 115 24.26 6.88 -8.53
N LYS A 116 23.91 7.91 -7.75
CA LYS A 116 24.81 9.02 -7.43
C LYS A 116 26.11 8.54 -6.79
N PHE A 117 26.02 7.53 -5.93
CA PHE A 117 27.18 7.00 -5.22
C PHE A 117 28.11 6.13 -6.09
N LYS A 118 27.55 5.33 -7.01
CA LYS A 118 28.35 4.47 -7.91
C LYS A 118 28.84 5.20 -9.16
N ASP A 119 28.11 6.23 -9.60
CA ASP A 119 28.41 7.03 -10.78
C ASP A 119 28.38 8.51 -10.39
N ASN A 120 29.44 8.96 -9.69
CA ASN A 120 29.60 10.35 -9.22
C ASN A 120 29.59 11.40 -10.35
N GLN A 121 29.62 10.98 -11.62
CA GLN A 121 29.54 11.86 -12.79
C GLN A 121 28.19 11.77 -13.53
N ALA A 122 27.23 10.99 -13.01
CA ALA A 122 25.90 10.96 -13.59
C ALA A 122 25.24 12.35 -13.45
N ASP A 123 24.90 12.97 -14.58
CA ASP A 123 24.06 14.16 -14.59
C ASP A 123 22.62 13.83 -14.14
N GLU A 124 21.87 14.85 -13.73
CA GLU A 124 20.49 14.66 -13.26
C GLU A 124 19.58 14.04 -14.34
N ASP A 125 19.79 14.34 -15.62
CA ASP A 125 19.00 13.78 -16.72
C ASP A 125 19.19 12.27 -16.85
N LYS A 126 20.43 11.77 -16.74
CA LYS A 126 20.76 10.34 -16.75
C LYS A 126 20.17 9.64 -15.53
N ILE A 127 20.19 10.29 -14.36
CA ILE A 127 19.57 9.76 -13.15
C ILE A 127 18.05 9.62 -13.34
N VAL A 128 17.38 10.66 -13.82
CA VAL A 128 15.92 10.65 -14.07
C VAL A 128 15.54 9.57 -15.08
N ARG A 129 16.29 9.42 -16.18
CA ARG A 129 16.04 8.33 -17.16
C ARG A 129 16.17 6.95 -16.53
N ARG A 130 17.14 6.75 -15.64
CA ARG A 130 17.32 5.47 -14.93
C ARG A 130 16.19 5.21 -13.95
N ILE A 131 15.76 6.22 -13.19
CA ILE A 131 14.60 6.11 -12.28
C ILE A 131 13.33 5.75 -13.08
N ASN A 132 13.07 6.42 -14.20
CA ASN A 132 11.89 6.14 -15.04
C ASN A 132 11.87 4.71 -15.63
N SER A 133 13.05 4.10 -15.78
CA SER A 133 13.22 2.72 -16.28
C SER A 133 13.53 1.71 -15.16
N MET A 134 13.46 2.12 -13.90
CA MET A 134 13.80 1.34 -12.71
C MET A 134 13.02 0.01 -12.66
N TRP A 135 11.75 0.07 -13.06
CA TRP A 135 10.81 -1.06 -13.01
C TRP A 135 10.78 -1.91 -14.27
N THR A 136 11.56 -1.55 -15.28
CA THR A 136 11.64 -2.29 -16.56
C THR A 136 12.78 -3.30 -16.49
N ASN A 137 12.54 -4.53 -16.98
CA ASN A 137 13.55 -5.59 -17.09
C ASN A 137 14.35 -5.82 -15.78
N ASP A 138 13.70 -5.71 -14.63
CA ASP A 138 14.30 -5.88 -13.30
C ASP A 138 15.53 -4.98 -13.03
N ASN A 139 15.66 -3.85 -13.73
CA ASN A 139 16.79 -2.93 -13.63
C ASN A 139 17.13 -2.59 -12.16
N PHE A 140 16.11 -2.25 -11.37
CA PHE A 140 16.28 -1.95 -9.95
C PHE A 140 16.77 -3.13 -9.14
N ARG A 141 16.06 -4.27 -9.23
CA ARG A 141 16.35 -5.49 -8.50
C ARG A 141 17.78 -5.93 -8.78
N ILE A 142 18.17 -6.00 -10.04
CA ILE A 142 19.53 -6.35 -10.47
C ILE A 142 20.54 -5.36 -9.89
N TYR A 143 20.26 -4.05 -9.99
CA TYR A 143 21.19 -3.02 -9.51
C TYR A 143 21.41 -3.07 -8.00
N VAL A 144 20.33 -3.23 -7.22
CA VAL A 144 20.38 -3.31 -5.76
C VAL A 144 21.06 -4.60 -5.30
N LEU A 145 20.72 -5.75 -5.89
CA LEU A 145 21.37 -7.02 -5.54
C LEU A 145 22.87 -7.03 -5.85
N ASN A 146 23.28 -6.34 -6.92
CA ASN A 146 24.69 -6.16 -7.30
C ASN A 146 25.34 -4.93 -6.64
N SER A 147 24.63 -4.21 -5.79
CA SER A 147 25.19 -3.04 -5.09
C SER A 147 26.06 -3.41 -3.90
N GLY A 148 25.88 -4.62 -3.35
CA GLY A 148 26.46 -5.01 -2.07
C GLY A 148 25.83 -4.30 -0.87
N LEU A 149 24.78 -3.48 -1.07
CA LEU A 149 24.01 -2.82 -0.02
C LEU A 149 23.25 -3.86 0.83
N LEU A 150 22.63 -4.84 0.18
CA LEU A 150 21.81 -5.86 0.81
C LEU A 150 22.61 -7.15 0.98
N LYS A 151 22.58 -7.73 2.18
CA LYS A 151 23.18 -9.05 2.46
C LYS A 151 22.21 -10.14 2.02
N GLN A 152 22.50 -10.79 0.90
CA GLN A 152 21.59 -11.79 0.29
C GLN A 152 21.22 -12.94 1.26
N ASP A 153 22.11 -13.25 2.20
CA ASP A 153 22.03 -14.43 3.09
C ASP A 153 21.31 -14.17 4.42
N ARG A 154 21.03 -12.89 4.75
CA ARG A 154 20.26 -12.56 5.97
C ARG A 154 18.79 -12.47 5.59
N GLY A 155 18.01 -13.43 6.07
CA GLY A 155 16.62 -13.51 5.68
C GLY A 155 15.76 -12.35 6.23
N MET A 156 14.70 -12.03 5.50
CA MET A 156 13.58 -11.21 5.97
C MET A 156 12.39 -12.08 6.36
N LEU A 157 11.41 -11.52 7.10
CA LEU A 157 10.27 -12.25 7.66
C LEU A 157 10.75 -13.39 8.57
N ALA A 158 11.15 -12.99 9.79
CA ALA A 158 11.74 -13.87 10.81
C ALA A 158 12.99 -14.64 10.34
N LYS A 159 13.90 -13.99 9.59
CA LYS A 159 15.21 -14.53 9.13
C LYS A 159 15.14 -15.71 8.17
N ASN A 160 13.98 -15.98 7.55
CA ASN A 160 13.78 -17.24 6.82
C ASN A 160 13.86 -17.16 5.30
N TYR A 161 13.84 -15.97 4.69
CA TYR A 161 13.79 -15.86 3.22
C TYR A 161 14.81 -14.89 2.62
N PRO A 162 15.44 -15.26 1.49
CA PRO A 162 16.36 -14.37 0.81
C PRO A 162 15.63 -13.13 0.29
N ILE A 163 16.37 -12.03 0.16
CA ILE A 163 15.84 -10.74 -0.30
C ILE A 163 15.17 -10.80 -1.69
N SER A 164 15.53 -11.77 -2.52
CA SER A 164 14.85 -12.03 -3.80
C SER A 164 13.36 -12.29 -3.62
N ILE A 165 12.96 -13.02 -2.58
CA ILE A 165 11.56 -13.31 -2.27
C ILE A 165 10.82 -12.02 -1.92
N TRP A 166 11.46 -11.07 -1.24
CA TRP A 166 10.86 -9.78 -0.98
C TRP A 166 10.53 -9.03 -2.28
N PHE A 167 11.46 -9.02 -3.24
CA PHE A 167 11.20 -8.40 -4.55
C PHE A 167 10.07 -9.10 -5.30
N ASP A 168 10.05 -10.43 -5.31
CA ASP A 168 8.98 -11.19 -5.97
C ASP A 168 7.61 -10.90 -5.30
N THR A 169 7.52 -10.93 -3.97
CA THR A 169 6.30 -10.53 -3.24
C THR A 169 5.93 -9.06 -3.48
N TYR A 170 6.92 -8.16 -3.58
CA TYR A 170 6.67 -6.75 -3.89
C TYR A 170 6.12 -6.55 -5.30
N ASP A 171 6.56 -7.35 -6.27
CA ASP A 171 5.97 -7.35 -7.60
C ASP A 171 4.51 -7.82 -7.60
N GLU A 172 4.14 -8.80 -6.75
CA GLU A 172 2.72 -9.15 -6.54
C GLU A 172 1.94 -7.93 -6.05
N PHE A 173 2.43 -7.24 -5.02
CA PHE A 173 1.78 -6.03 -4.50
C PHE A 173 1.59 -4.96 -5.56
N ARG A 174 2.60 -4.71 -6.41
CA ARG A 174 2.50 -3.69 -7.47
C ARG A 174 1.47 -4.06 -8.54
N ILE A 175 1.41 -5.33 -8.93
CA ILE A 175 0.39 -5.83 -9.88
C ILE A 175 -1.00 -5.68 -9.28
N ILE A 176 -1.18 -6.09 -8.02
CA ILE A 176 -2.45 -5.99 -7.29
C ILE A 176 -2.86 -4.53 -7.12
N ARG A 177 -1.93 -3.62 -6.78
CA ARG A 177 -2.18 -2.16 -6.69
C ARG A 177 -2.65 -1.59 -8.02
N ASN A 178 -1.99 -1.96 -9.11
CA ASN A 178 -2.40 -1.54 -10.45
C ASN A 178 -3.83 -2.02 -10.77
N CYS A 179 -4.15 -3.28 -10.45
CA CYS A 179 -5.48 -3.86 -10.60
C CYS A 179 -6.55 -3.09 -9.80
N VAL A 180 -6.31 -2.84 -8.51
CA VAL A 180 -7.26 -2.10 -7.65
C VAL A 180 -7.51 -0.68 -8.18
N VAL A 181 -6.46 0.01 -8.64
CA VAL A 181 -6.58 1.40 -9.13
C VAL A 181 -7.30 1.50 -10.47
N HIS A 182 -7.00 0.60 -11.41
CA HIS A 182 -7.41 0.78 -12.81
C HIS A 182 -8.55 -0.11 -13.28
N SER A 183 -8.78 -1.26 -12.64
CA SER A 183 -9.82 -2.21 -13.01
C SER A 183 -10.77 -2.54 -11.87
N GLY A 184 -10.78 -1.73 -10.80
CA GLY A 184 -11.63 -1.94 -9.64
C GLY A 184 -11.36 -3.26 -8.91
N GLY A 185 -10.17 -3.85 -9.10
CA GLY A 185 -9.80 -5.14 -8.54
C GLY A 185 -9.94 -6.33 -9.50
N GLN A 186 -10.41 -6.13 -10.74
CA GLN A 186 -10.56 -7.21 -11.72
C GLN A 186 -9.24 -7.50 -12.47
N LEU A 187 -8.72 -8.72 -12.34
CA LEU A 187 -7.46 -9.14 -12.96
C LEU A 187 -7.65 -9.50 -14.43
N THR A 188 -6.78 -8.97 -15.29
CA THR A 188 -6.63 -9.40 -16.69
C THR A 188 -5.88 -10.72 -16.80
N GLU A 189 -6.00 -11.40 -17.94
CA GLU A 189 -5.26 -12.64 -18.21
C GLU A 189 -3.75 -12.45 -18.09
N LYS A 190 -3.21 -11.37 -18.67
CA LYS A 190 -1.80 -11.02 -18.58
C LYS A 190 -1.32 -10.87 -17.13
N GLN A 191 -2.12 -10.24 -16.27
CA GLN A 191 -1.79 -10.09 -14.85
C GLN A 191 -1.82 -11.44 -14.14
N ARG A 192 -2.83 -12.29 -14.42
CA ARG A 192 -2.92 -13.63 -13.84
C ARG A 192 -1.73 -14.50 -14.21
N SER A 193 -1.32 -14.52 -15.47
CA SER A 193 -0.14 -15.27 -15.91
C SER A 193 1.12 -14.81 -15.19
N LYS A 194 1.33 -13.49 -15.08
CA LYS A 194 2.49 -12.94 -14.37
C LYS A 194 2.46 -13.26 -12.87
N LEU A 195 1.30 -13.19 -12.23
CA LEU A 195 1.16 -13.56 -10.82
C LEU A 195 1.41 -15.05 -10.60
N ALA A 196 0.92 -15.93 -11.48
CA ALA A 196 1.17 -17.36 -11.41
C ALA A 196 2.69 -17.67 -11.47
N GLU A 197 3.43 -17.04 -12.38
CA GLU A 197 4.89 -17.19 -12.47
C GLU A 197 5.59 -16.74 -11.18
N ILE A 198 5.10 -15.67 -10.54
CA ILE A 198 5.67 -15.18 -9.28
C ILE A 198 5.36 -16.14 -8.13
N VAL A 199 4.11 -16.61 -8.02
CA VAL A 199 3.65 -17.54 -6.96
C VAL A 199 4.45 -18.85 -6.96
N GLU A 200 4.91 -19.33 -8.12
CA GLU A 200 5.79 -20.51 -8.19
C GLU A 200 7.14 -20.30 -7.46
N ARG A 201 7.60 -19.05 -7.33
CA ARG A 201 8.85 -18.69 -6.65
C ARG A 201 8.65 -18.24 -5.21
N VAL A 202 7.45 -17.79 -4.87
CA VAL A 202 7.14 -17.19 -3.57
C VAL A 202 6.53 -18.22 -2.63
N PRO A 203 7.08 -18.42 -1.42
CA PRO A 203 6.49 -19.32 -0.43
C PRO A 203 5.04 -18.94 -0.10
N HIS A 204 4.17 -19.94 0.00
CA HIS A 204 2.74 -19.73 0.20
C HIS A 204 2.39 -18.76 1.33
N ARG A 205 3.13 -18.81 2.46
CA ARG A 205 2.88 -17.97 3.64
C ARG A 205 3.19 -16.49 3.47
N VAL A 206 3.92 -16.11 2.42
CA VAL A 206 4.28 -14.71 2.12
C VAL A 206 3.77 -14.25 0.76
N SER A 207 3.05 -15.10 0.02
CA SER A 207 2.43 -14.69 -1.24
C SER A 207 1.18 -13.88 -0.97
N VAL A 208 1.13 -12.69 -1.56
CA VAL A 208 -0.01 -11.77 -1.53
C VAL A 208 -1.20 -12.39 -2.25
N CYS A 209 -0.94 -13.13 -3.34
CA CYS A 209 -1.98 -13.75 -4.15
C CYS A 209 -2.88 -14.66 -3.33
N ASN A 210 -2.28 -15.46 -2.43
CA ASN A 210 -3.01 -16.40 -1.58
C ASN A 210 -3.87 -15.69 -0.51
N LEU A 211 -3.60 -14.42 -0.23
CA LEU A 211 -4.29 -13.64 0.81
C LEU A 211 -5.34 -12.69 0.24
N ALA A 212 -5.18 -12.27 -1.01
CA ALA A 212 -5.87 -11.12 -1.57
C ALA A 212 -6.56 -11.39 -2.91
N ILE A 213 -6.46 -12.60 -3.47
CA ILE A 213 -7.09 -12.94 -4.75
C ILE A 213 -8.10 -14.06 -4.53
N ASP A 214 -9.35 -13.79 -4.92
CA ASP A 214 -10.39 -14.80 -5.05
C ASP A 214 -10.77 -14.90 -6.53
N TRP A 215 -10.49 -16.06 -7.14
CA TRP A 215 -10.63 -16.30 -8.58
C TRP A 215 -9.91 -15.25 -9.46
N ASN A 216 -10.63 -14.24 -9.92
CA ASN A 216 -10.17 -13.18 -10.81
C ASN A 216 -10.29 -11.79 -10.19
N GLU A 217 -10.68 -11.70 -8.91
CA GLU A 217 -10.90 -10.45 -8.22
C GLU A 217 -9.94 -10.29 -7.04
N VAL A 218 -9.45 -9.07 -6.86
CA VAL A 218 -8.68 -8.67 -5.68
C VAL A 218 -9.65 -8.33 -4.55
N ILE A 219 -9.60 -9.10 -3.47
CA ILE A 219 -10.37 -8.89 -2.25
C ILE A 219 -9.41 -8.56 -1.10
N LEU A 220 -9.48 -7.32 -0.61
CA LEU A 220 -8.62 -6.85 0.48
C LEU A 220 -9.37 -6.84 1.80
N HIS A 221 -9.05 -7.80 2.67
CA HIS A 221 -9.60 -7.87 4.03
C HIS A 221 -8.84 -6.97 5.02
N PRO A 222 -9.43 -6.55 6.15
CA PRO A 222 -8.73 -5.78 7.17
C PRO A 222 -7.42 -6.42 7.64
N ASP A 223 -7.37 -7.75 7.73
CA ASP A 223 -6.17 -8.52 8.12
C ASP A 223 -4.99 -8.30 7.16
N PHE A 224 -5.29 -7.98 5.90
CA PHE A 224 -4.29 -7.63 4.91
C PHE A 224 -3.49 -6.38 5.31
N MET A 225 -4.11 -5.46 6.06
CA MET A 225 -3.41 -4.27 6.56
C MET A 225 -2.25 -4.63 7.48
N TYR A 226 -2.44 -5.65 8.32
CA TYR A 226 -1.39 -6.14 9.20
C TYR A 226 -0.29 -6.82 8.40
N PHE A 227 -0.66 -7.66 7.42
CA PHE A 227 0.30 -8.34 6.56
C PHE A 227 1.22 -7.37 5.80
N ILE A 228 0.66 -6.38 5.11
CA ILE A 228 1.46 -5.39 4.38
C ILE A 228 2.30 -4.52 5.31
N ARG A 229 1.78 -4.18 6.50
CA ARG A 229 2.56 -3.47 7.52
C ARG A 229 3.78 -4.28 7.94
N MET A 230 3.58 -5.54 8.32
CA MET A 230 4.68 -6.45 8.70
C MET A 230 5.71 -6.57 7.57
N PHE A 231 5.24 -6.79 6.35
CA PHE A 231 6.11 -6.94 5.18
C PHE A 231 6.97 -5.70 4.90
N THR A 232 6.38 -4.50 4.97
CA THR A 232 7.07 -3.24 4.67
C THR A 232 8.02 -2.82 5.81
N PHE A 233 7.60 -2.97 7.06
CA PHE A 233 8.45 -2.67 8.22
C PHE A 233 9.63 -3.65 8.34
N ASP A 234 9.43 -4.93 8.06
CA ASP A 234 10.52 -5.91 8.03
C ASP A 234 11.59 -5.53 7.02
N PHE A 235 11.21 -4.95 5.87
CA PHE A 235 12.16 -4.48 4.86
C PHE A 235 12.98 -3.29 5.35
N LEU A 236 12.31 -2.29 5.90
CA LEU A 236 12.98 -1.10 6.42
C LEU A 236 13.92 -1.46 7.57
N HIS A 237 13.50 -2.38 8.45
CA HIS A 237 14.34 -2.88 9.53
C HIS A 237 15.55 -3.67 8.99
N TYR A 238 15.32 -4.56 8.03
CA TYR A 238 16.40 -5.31 7.38
C TYR A 238 17.41 -4.37 6.71
N LEU A 239 16.94 -3.37 5.96
CA LEU A 239 17.80 -2.39 5.31
C LEU A 239 18.58 -1.58 6.36
N GLY A 240 17.91 -1.12 7.42
CA GLY A 240 18.55 -0.48 8.56
C GLY A 240 19.67 -1.33 9.16
N SER A 241 19.44 -2.63 9.34
CA SER A 241 20.45 -3.56 9.87
C SER A 241 21.64 -3.76 8.92
N CYS A 242 21.40 -3.75 7.61
CA CYS A 242 22.47 -3.85 6.60
C CYS A 242 23.34 -2.60 6.58
N VAL A 243 22.74 -1.44 6.85
CA VAL A 243 23.38 -0.13 6.85
C VAL A 243 24.15 0.14 8.15
N VAL A 244 23.56 -0.19 9.30
CA VAL A 244 24.10 0.11 10.63
C VAL A 244 25.24 -0.86 11.02
N GLY A 245 25.30 -2.05 10.44
CA GLY A 245 26.38 -2.99 10.72
C GLY A 245 26.35 -3.63 12.11
N ASN A 246 25.34 -3.35 12.94
CA ASN A 246 24.88 -4.14 14.09
C ASN A 246 23.61 -3.49 14.68
N ILE A 247 22.48 -4.19 14.64
CA ILE A 247 21.49 -4.13 15.71
C ILE A 247 21.41 -5.57 16.17
N GLU A 248 22.16 -5.88 17.24
CA GLU A 248 21.93 -7.06 18.07
C GLU A 248 20.77 -6.78 19.01
#